data_AF-A0A968L5Z3-F1
#
_entry.id   AF-A0A968L5Z3-F1
#
_cell.length_a   1.000
_cell.length_b   1.000
_cell.length_c   1.000
_cell.angle_alpha   90.00
_cell.angle_beta   90.00
_cell.angle_gamma   90.00
#
_symmetry.space_group_name_H-M   'P 1'
#
loop_
_entity.id
_entity.type
_entity.pdbx_description
1 polymer ?
#
loop_
_entity_poly.entity_id
_entity_poly.type
_entity_poly.pdbx_seq_one_letter_code
_entity_poly.pdbx_strand_id
1 'polypeptide(L)'
;MAALDTLRTRASVLLTAAAVVTGFLAPAAGIEWAAGVAGISFAIAAGASLYVLLATTKVRPSTNAKALLADYIESDPPASLPEIHRSLAYYMQDDWEGNERELERRFRALLIAGGAIAAETIFWLVAIFLPTGGPP
;
A
#
# COMPACT_ATOMS: atom_id res chain seq x y z
N MET A 1 2.93 7.24 -12.88
CA MET A 1 2.92 8.12 -11.68
C MET A 1 1.51 8.32 -11.09
N ALA A 2 0.48 8.61 -11.89
CA ALA A 2 -0.88 8.88 -11.40
C ALA A 2 -1.51 7.78 -10.49
N ALA A 3 -1.29 6.50 -10.80
CA ALA A 3 -1.82 5.38 -9.99
C ALA A 3 -1.23 5.33 -8.58
N LEU A 4 0.08 5.61 -8.43
CA LEU A 4 0.73 5.65 -7.12
C LEU A 4 0.26 6.83 -6.29
N ASP A 5 0.07 7.98 -6.91
CA ASP A 5 -0.44 9.17 -6.23
C ASP A 5 -1.88 8.98 -5.73
N THR A 6 -2.70 8.30 -6.53
CA THR A 6 -4.04 7.86 -6.14
C THR A 6 -4.01 6.91 -4.95
N LEU A 7 -3.12 5.90 -4.96
CA LEU A 7 -2.95 4.98 -3.83
C LEU A 7 -2.47 5.70 -2.57
N ARG A 8 -1.54 6.65 -2.71
CA ARG A 8 -1.00 7.45 -1.62
C ARG A 8 -2.08 8.30 -0.96
N THR A 9 -2.88 8.98 -1.78
CA THR A 9 -4.02 9.79 -1.34
C THR A 9 -5.05 8.95 -0.58
N ARG A 10 -5.37 7.76 -1.10
CA ARG A 10 -6.31 6.84 -0.43
C ARG A 10 -5.75 6.33 0.90
N ALA A 11 -4.48 5.94 0.95
CA ALA A 11 -3.83 5.49 2.17
C ALA A 11 -3.77 6.59 3.24
N SER A 12 -3.47 7.85 2.85
CA SER A 12 -3.47 8.97 3.81
C SER A 12 -4.87 9.28 4.35
N VAL A 13 -5.90 9.19 3.51
CA VAL A 13 -7.30 9.39 3.94
C VAL A 13 -7.71 8.28 4.91
N LEU A 14 -7.43 7.02 4.60
CA LEU A 14 -7.72 5.88 5.48
C LEU A 14 -7.01 6.01 6.83
N LEU A 15 -5.71 6.33 6.83
CA LEU A 15 -4.94 6.51 8.06
C LEU A 15 -5.50 7.64 8.92
N THR A 16 -5.88 8.76 8.30
CA THR A 16 -6.47 9.90 9.01
C THR A 16 -7.82 9.53 9.62
N ALA A 17 -8.68 8.84 8.85
CA ALA A 17 -9.97 8.37 9.35
C ALA A 17 -9.81 7.41 10.53
N ALA A 18 -8.88 6.45 10.43
CA ALA A 18 -8.57 5.53 11.52
C ALA A 18 -8.15 6.29 12.78
N ALA A 19 -7.17 7.19 12.67
CA ALA A 19 -6.67 7.96 13.81
C ALA A 19 -7.76 8.81 14.49
N VAL A 20 -8.68 9.37 13.71
CA VAL A 20 -9.84 10.10 14.23
C VAL A 20 -10.78 9.17 14.98
N VAL A 21 -11.16 8.03 14.39
CA VAL A 21 -12.03 7.01 15.02
C VAL A 21 -11.40 6.54 16.34
N THR A 22 -10.14 6.11 16.33
CA THR A 22 -9.44 5.68 17.55
C THR A 22 -9.40 6.80 18.59
N GLY A 23 -9.04 8.03 18.19
CA GLY A 23 -8.91 9.14 19.12
C GLY A 23 -10.21 9.53 19.83
N PHE A 24 -11.35 9.40 19.15
CA PHE A 24 -12.66 9.71 19.73
C PHE A 24 -13.29 8.55 20.49
N LEU A 25 -13.17 7.31 19.99
CA LEU A 25 -13.84 6.16 20.60
C LEU A 25 -13.01 5.50 21.70
N ALA A 26 -11.68 5.59 21.67
CA ALA A 26 -10.82 4.95 22.66
C ALA A 26 -11.09 5.37 24.11
N PRO A 27 -11.29 6.67 24.43
CA PRO A 27 -11.57 7.09 25.81
C PRO A 27 -12.93 6.60 26.35
N ALA A 28 -13.86 6.23 25.46
CA ALA A 28 -15.21 5.84 25.83
C ALA A 28 -15.37 4.32 26.04
N ALA A 29 -14.34 3.53 25.77
CA ALA A 29 -14.43 2.07 25.86
C ALA A 29 -14.49 1.59 27.31
N GLY A 30 -15.50 0.79 27.62
CA GLY A 30 -15.68 0.15 28.93
C GLY A 30 -15.11 -1.27 29.01
N ILE A 31 -14.78 -1.88 27.88
CA ILE A 31 -14.35 -3.29 27.79
C ILE A 31 -12.91 -3.38 27.26
N GLU A 32 -12.00 -3.88 28.11
CA GLU A 32 -10.56 -3.99 27.79
C GLU A 32 -10.26 -4.92 26.62
N TRP A 33 -10.90 -6.10 26.53
CA TRP A 33 -10.59 -7.05 25.45
C TRP A 33 -11.01 -6.52 24.07
N ALA A 34 -12.17 -5.85 23.99
CA ALA A 34 -12.69 -5.28 22.76
C ALA A 34 -11.85 -4.06 22.34
N ALA A 35 -11.43 -3.22 23.29
CA ALA A 35 -10.47 -2.14 23.06
C ALA A 35 -9.11 -2.66 22.57
N GLY A 36 -8.63 -3.78 23.13
CA GLY A 36 -7.41 -4.44 22.68
C GLY A 36 -7.48 -4.91 21.22
N VAL A 37 -8.59 -5.54 20.82
CA VAL A 37 -8.79 -5.97 19.42
C VAL A 37 -8.93 -4.77 18.47
N ALA A 38 -9.61 -3.70 18.91
CA ALA A 38 -9.69 -2.45 18.15
C ALA A 38 -8.31 -1.82 17.94
N GLY A 39 -7.48 -1.77 18.99
CA GLY A 39 -6.10 -1.27 18.91
C GLY A 39 -5.20 -2.10 17.99
N ILE A 40 -5.33 -3.43 17.97
CA ILE A 40 -4.61 -4.30 17.03
C ILE A 40 -5.07 -4.01 15.60
N SER A 41 -6.37 -3.84 15.39
CA SER A 41 -6.94 -3.52 14.07
C SER A 41 -6.44 -2.17 13.56
N PHE A 42 -6.35 -1.16 14.43
CA PHE A 42 -5.72 0.13 14.15
C PHE A 42 -4.25 -0.04 13.76
N ALA A 43 -3.47 -0.82 14.52
CA ALA A 43 -2.05 -1.04 14.22
C ALA A 43 -1.85 -1.72 12.85
N ILE A 44 -2.71 -2.67 12.49
CA ILE A 44 -2.71 -3.31 11.17
C ILE A 44 -3.05 -2.28 10.08
N ALA A 45 -4.09 -1.48 10.26
CA ALA A 45 -4.49 -0.44 9.31
C ALA A 45 -3.38 0.62 9.11
N ALA A 46 -2.77 1.05 10.21
CA ALA A 46 -1.67 2.00 10.20
C ALA A 46 -0.42 1.43 9.53
N GLY A 47 -0.04 0.20 9.86
CA GLY A 47 1.09 -0.50 9.24
C GLY A 47 0.91 -0.72 7.75
N ALA A 48 -0.28 -1.16 7.32
CA ALA A 48 -0.60 -1.34 5.90
C ALA A 48 -0.62 -0.01 5.13
N SER A 49 -1.17 1.06 5.74
CA SER A 49 -1.18 2.39 5.13
C SER A 49 0.24 2.98 5.02
N LEU A 50 1.06 2.80 6.06
CA LEU A 50 2.48 3.18 6.05
C LEU A 50 3.28 2.40 5.02
N TYR A 51 3.01 1.10 4.87
CA TYR A 51 3.63 0.27 3.82
C TYR A 51 3.34 0.83 2.43
N VAL A 52 2.10 1.25 2.15
CA VAL A 52 1.72 1.90 0.89
C VAL A 52 2.41 3.28 0.74
N LEU A 53 2.49 4.07 1.82
CA LEU A 53 3.10 5.41 1.83
C LEU A 53 4.63 5.38 1.62
N LEU A 54 5.32 4.42 2.25
CA LEU A 54 6.77 4.25 2.19
C LEU A 54 7.25 3.62 0.88
N ALA A 55 6.33 3.21 0.00
CA ALA A 55 6.62 2.50 -1.23
C ALA A 55 7.23 3.38 -2.35
N THR A 56 7.91 4.47 -1.98
CA THR A 56 8.34 5.55 -2.86
C THR A 56 9.65 5.28 -3.60
N THR A 57 10.40 4.21 -3.30
CA THR A 57 11.83 4.14 -3.72
C THR A 57 12.19 3.03 -4.69
N LYS A 58 11.29 2.10 -5.03
CA LYS A 58 11.63 0.93 -5.88
C LYS A 58 10.88 0.80 -7.19
N VAL A 59 10.07 1.80 -7.56
CA VAL A 59 9.52 1.83 -8.92
C VAL A 59 10.69 2.23 -9.81
N ARG A 60 11.38 1.22 -10.35
CA ARG A 60 12.49 1.42 -11.28
C ARG A 60 11.94 2.30 -12.41
N PRO A 61 12.51 3.49 -12.64
CA PRO A 61 12.19 4.22 -13.86
C PRO A 61 12.53 3.29 -15.01
N SER A 62 11.52 3.02 -15.85
CA SER A 62 11.66 2.17 -17.02
C SER A 62 12.93 2.56 -17.76
N THR A 63 13.72 1.54 -18.11
CA THR A 63 14.85 1.65 -19.03
C THR A 63 15.86 2.77 -18.72
N ASN A 64 17.00 2.39 -18.11
CA ASN A 64 18.18 3.24 -18.08
C ASN A 64 18.66 3.44 -19.53
N ALA A 65 18.16 4.49 -20.19
CA ALA A 65 18.46 4.81 -21.57
C ALA A 65 19.97 4.91 -21.83
N LYS A 66 20.79 5.26 -20.83
CA LYS A 66 22.26 5.27 -20.94
C LYS A 66 22.87 3.88 -21.03
N ALA A 67 22.31 2.88 -20.36
CA ALA A 67 22.80 1.49 -20.46
C ALA A 67 22.42 0.88 -21.82
N LEU A 68 21.21 1.17 -22.30
CA LEU A 68 20.80 0.80 -23.67
C LEU A 68 21.63 1.52 -24.74
N LEU A 69 22.00 2.78 -24.53
CA LEU A 69 22.83 3.52 -25.48
C LEU A 69 24.26 2.94 -25.58
N ALA A 70 24.87 2.61 -24.44
CA ALA A 70 26.22 2.06 -24.40
C ALA A 70 26.29 0.67 -25.07
N ASP A 71 25.34 -0.23 -24.79
CA ASP A 71 25.36 -1.59 -25.36
C ASP A 71 25.00 -1.66 -26.85
N TYR A 72 24.27 -0.68 -27.39
CA TYR A 72 23.77 -0.73 -28.78
C TYR A 72 24.43 0.27 -29.74
N ILE A 73 24.94 1.40 -29.25
CA ILE A 73 25.60 2.42 -30.10
C ILE A 73 27.13 2.28 -30.04
N GLU A 74 27.68 1.82 -28.92
CA GLU A 74 29.14 1.69 -28.73
C GLU A 74 29.66 0.25 -28.95
N SER A 75 28.78 -0.71 -29.24
CA SER A 75 29.14 -2.08 -29.60
C SER A 75 29.63 -2.18 -31.04
N ASP A 76 30.68 -2.99 -31.28
CA ASP A 76 31.24 -3.23 -32.61
C ASP A 76 31.06 -4.71 -32.98
N PRO A 77 30.19 -5.05 -33.95
CA PRO A 77 29.42 -4.15 -34.83
C PRO A 77 28.14 -3.60 -34.17
N PRO A 78 27.72 -2.37 -34.56
CA PRO A 78 26.52 -1.75 -34.03
C PRO A 78 25.29 -2.57 -34.42
N ALA A 79 24.42 -2.85 -33.45
CA ALA A 79 23.26 -3.70 -33.71
C ALA A 79 22.27 -3.00 -34.66
N SER A 80 21.55 -3.82 -35.41
CA SER A 80 20.60 -3.31 -36.39
C SER A 80 19.41 -2.63 -35.70
N LEU A 81 18.84 -1.60 -36.33
CA LEU A 81 17.67 -0.88 -35.82
C LEU A 81 16.51 -1.82 -35.40
N PRO A 82 16.19 -2.91 -36.14
CA PRO A 82 15.18 -3.88 -35.72
C PRO A 82 15.51 -4.61 -34.40
N GLU A 83 16.79 -4.89 -34.12
CA GLU A 83 17.22 -5.56 -32.89
C GLU A 83 17.10 -4.66 -31.66
N ILE A 84 17.37 -3.36 -31.83
CA ILE A 84 17.16 -2.33 -30.80
C ILE A 84 15.67 -2.23 -30.44
N HIS A 85 14.79 -2.19 -31.44
CA HIS A 85 13.36 -2.15 -31.21
C HIS A 85 12.86 -3.41 -30.49
N ARG A 86 13.40 -4.58 -30.84
CA ARG A 86 13.04 -5.85 -30.21
C ARG A 86 13.47 -5.92 -28.75
N SER A 87 14.70 -5.53 -28.43
CA SER A 87 15.18 -5.56 -27.05
C SER A 87 14.48 -4.52 -26.18
N LEU A 88 14.22 -3.33 -26.72
CA LEU A 88 13.45 -2.30 -26.03
C LEU A 88 12.02 -2.78 -25.70
N ALA A 89 11.35 -3.42 -26.65
CA ALA A 89 10.03 -4.01 -26.42
C ALA A 89 10.07 -5.08 -25.32
N TYR A 90 11.12 -5.90 -25.28
CA TYR A 90 11.31 -6.93 -24.26
C TYR A 90 11.50 -6.31 -22.86
N TYR A 91 12.38 -5.30 -22.73
CA TYR A 91 12.59 -4.59 -21.47
C TYR A 91 11.35 -3.83 -20.99
N MET A 92 10.59 -3.22 -21.91
CA MET A 92 9.33 -2.56 -21.57
C MET A 92 8.28 -3.55 -21.03
N GLN A 93 8.22 -4.77 -21.60
CA GLN A 93 7.30 -5.80 -21.11
C GLN A 93 7.71 -6.34 -19.74
N ASP A 94 9.01 -6.58 -19.52
CA ASP A 94 9.52 -7.12 -18.25
C ASP A 94 9.37 -6.09 -17.10
N ASP A 95 9.63 -4.80 -17.40
CA ASP A 95 9.37 -3.69 -16.46
C ASP A 95 7.86 -3.52 -16.18
N TRP A 96 7.00 -3.80 -17.16
CA TRP A 96 5.54 -3.75 -16.99
C TRP A 96 5.04 -4.87 -16.07
N GLU A 97 5.41 -6.12 -16.32
CA GLU A 97 5.02 -7.27 -15.50
C GLU A 97 5.55 -7.17 -14.06
N GLY A 98 6.79 -6.68 -13.89
CA GLY A 98 7.39 -6.45 -12.58
C GLY A 98 6.65 -5.38 -11.76
N ASN A 99 6.28 -4.27 -12.40
CA ASN A 99 5.54 -3.19 -11.74
C ASN A 99 4.07 -3.56 -11.46
N GLU A 100 3.43 -4.33 -12.33
CA GLU A 100 2.04 -4.75 -12.16
C GLU A 100 1.87 -5.59 -10.87
N ARG A 101 2.72 -6.61 -10.67
CA ARG A 101 2.68 -7.44 -9.46
C ARG A 101 2.89 -6.64 -8.17
N GLU A 102 3.77 -5.65 -8.23
CA GLU A 102 4.07 -4.77 -7.09
C GLU A 102 2.90 -3.82 -6.80
N LEU A 103 2.23 -3.29 -7.84
CA LEU A 103 1.00 -2.51 -7.70
C LEU A 103 -0.14 -3.35 -7.11
N GLU A 104 -0.33 -4.59 -7.58
CA GLU A 104 -1.35 -5.49 -7.06
C GLU A 104 -1.17 -5.80 -5.57
N ARG A 105 0.08 -6.02 -5.13
CA ARG A 105 0.41 -6.24 -3.71
C ARG A 105 0.03 -5.02 -2.86
N ARG A 106 0.29 -3.82 -3.35
CA ARG A 106 -0.05 -2.57 -2.66
C ARG A 106 -1.56 -2.32 -2.63
N PHE A 107 -2.26 -2.66 -3.71
CA PHE A 107 -3.72 -2.57 -3.75
C PHE A 107 -4.36 -3.53 -2.74
N ARG A 108 -3.83 -4.76 -2.62
CA ARG A 108 -4.23 -5.70 -1.57
C ARG A 108 -3.97 -5.16 -0.16
N ALA A 109 -2.82 -4.54 0.08
CA ALA A 109 -2.54 -3.90 1.37
C ALA A 109 -3.54 -2.79 1.70
N LEU A 110 -3.94 -1.98 0.71
CA LEU A 110 -4.96 -0.95 0.87
C LEU A 110 -6.35 -1.55 1.20
N LEU A 111 -6.72 -2.66 0.55
CA LEU A 111 -7.96 -3.38 0.86
C LEU A 111 -7.96 -3.92 2.29
N ILE A 112 -6.84 -4.51 2.73
CA ILE A 112 -6.67 -4.99 4.10
C ILE A 112 -6.78 -3.84 5.09
N ALA A 113 -6.14 -2.69 4.81
CA ALA A 113 -6.25 -1.49 5.65
C ALA A 113 -7.70 -1.00 5.77
N GLY A 114 -8.44 -0.95 4.66
CA GLY A 114 -9.85 -0.57 4.67
C GLY A 114 -10.72 -1.54 5.49
N GLY A 115 -10.50 -2.85 5.34
CA GLY A 115 -11.19 -3.87 6.14
C GLY A 115 -10.86 -3.78 7.63
N ALA A 116 -9.60 -3.52 7.97
CA ALA A 116 -9.15 -3.35 9.35
C ALA A 116 -9.78 -2.13 10.02
N ILE A 117 -9.94 -1.01 9.31
CA ILE A 117 -10.62 0.20 9.83
C ILE A 117 -12.12 -0.06 10.08
N ALA A 118 -12.77 -0.79 9.16
CA ALA A 118 -14.17 -1.18 9.35
C ALA A 118 -14.33 -2.08 10.59
N ALA A 119 -13.46 -3.08 10.74
CA ALA A 119 -13.43 -3.94 11.91
C ALA A 119 -13.15 -3.15 13.20
N GLU A 120 -12.15 -2.27 13.18
CA GLU A 120 -11.82 -1.38 14.30
C GLU A 120 -13.04 -0.58 14.75
N THR A 121 -13.75 0.05 13.80
CA THR A 121 -14.94 0.85 14.10
C THR A 121 -16.03 0.00 14.76
N ILE A 122 -16.26 -1.22 14.26
CA ILE A 122 -17.23 -2.16 14.85
C ILE A 122 -16.80 -2.56 16.26
N PHE A 123 -15.53 -2.89 16.48
CA PHE A 123 -15.03 -3.28 17.80
C PHE A 123 -15.08 -2.13 18.80
N TRP A 124 -14.79 -0.90 18.38
CA TRP A 124 -14.99 0.28 19.23
C TRP A 124 -16.45 0.46 19.62
N LEU A 125 -17.39 0.31 18.68
CA LEU A 125 -18.82 0.37 18.99
C LEU A 125 -19.22 -0.73 19.98
N VAL A 126 -18.74 -1.96 19.80
CA VAL A 126 -18.98 -3.06 20.76
C VAL A 126 -18.38 -2.73 22.13
N ALA A 127 -17.16 -2.19 22.19
CA ALA A 127 -16.48 -1.84 23.44
C ALA A 127 -17.20 -0.75 24.24
N ILE A 128 -17.98 0.11 23.57
CA ILE A 128 -18.76 1.18 24.19
C ILE A 128 -20.17 0.71 24.57
N PHE A 129 -20.85 0.01 23.66
CA PHE A 129 -22.27 -0.32 23.82
C PHE A 129 -22.54 -1.61 24.60
N LEU A 130 -21.57 -2.52 24.67
CA LEU A 130 -21.75 -3.74 25.44
C LEU A 130 -21.49 -3.41 26.93
N PRO A 131 -22.50 -3.50 27.81
CA PRO A 131 -22.30 -3.23 29.23
C PRO A 131 -21.30 -4.24 29.81
N THR A 132 -20.41 -3.76 30.66
CA THR A 132 -19.54 -4.59 31.50
C THR A 132 -20.42 -5.43 32.43
N GLY A 133 -20.88 -6.58 31.95
CA GLY A 133 -21.57 -7.57 32.76
C GLY A 133 -20.61 -8.17 33.78
N GLY A 134 -20.34 -7.45 34.85
CA GLY A 134 -19.96 -8.05 36.13
C GLY A 134 -21.24 -8.57 36.80
N PRO A 135 -21.26 -9.80 37.36
CA PRO A 135 -22.38 -10.23 38.18
C PRO A 135 -22.55 -9.30 39.40
N PRO A 136 -23.79 -9.15 39.91
CA PRO A 136 -24.13 -8.26 41.01
C PRO A 136 -23.43 -8.60 42.33
#